data_AF-A0A497HRX1-F1
#
_entry.id   AF-A0A497HRX1-F1
#
_cell.length_a   1.000
_cell.length_b   1.000
_cell.length_c   1.000
_cell.angle_alpha   90.00
_cell.angle_beta   90.00
_cell.angle_gamma   90.00
#
_symmetry.space_group_name_H-M   'P 1'
#
loop_
_entity.id
_entity.type
_entity.pdbx_description
1 polymer ?
#
loop_
_entity_poly.entity_id
_entity_poly.type
_entity_poly.pdbx_seq_one_letter_code
_entity_poly.pdbx_strand_id
1 'polypeptide(L)' 'MESRKLFLGLVIGAIMFTLGITTMVYALNPFDSSDANADMDGDGLTNVEEFSAGTDPNNADSDSDGL' A
#
# COMPACT_ATOMS: atom_id res chain seq x y z
N MET A 1 29.36 -8.84 19.41
CA MET A 1 28.94 -7.48 18.96
C MET A 1 28.41 -7.46 17.53
N GLU A 2 28.91 -8.31 16.63
CA GLU A 2 28.48 -8.44 15.22
C GLU A 2 27.08 -9.07 15.03
N SER A 3 26.72 -10.07 15.83
CA SER A 3 25.47 -10.84 15.67
C SER A 3 24.19 -10.00 15.83
N ARG A 4 24.24 -8.96 16.65
CA ARG A 4 23.11 -8.04 16.85
C ARG A 4 22.94 -7.07 15.68
N LYS A 5 24.03 -6.73 14.97
CA LYS A 5 23.99 -5.90 13.76
C LYS A 5 23.44 -6.69 12.57
N LEU A 6 23.82 -7.95 12.44
CA LEU A 6 23.30 -8.86 11.41
C LEU A 6 21.79 -9.14 11.60
N PHE A 7 21.37 -9.35 12.84
CA PHE A 7 19.95 -9.53 13.18
C PHE A 7 19.13 -8.25 12.92
N LEU A 8 19.66 -7.09 13.30
CA LEU A 8 18.96 -5.82 13.07
C LEU A 8 18.86 -5.47 11.57
N GLY A 9 19.90 -5.75 10.78
CA GLY A 9 19.87 -5.57 9.33
C GLY A 9 18.88 -6.51 8.62
N LEU A 10 18.80 -7.77 9.05
CA LEU A 10 17.81 -8.72 8.53
C LEU A 10 16.38 -8.31 8.90
N VAL A 11 16.15 -7.88 10.15
CA VAL A 11 14.83 -7.46 10.62
C VAL A 11 14.39 -6.17 9.93
N ILE A 12 15.27 -5.17 9.80
CA ILE A 12 14.95 -3.93 9.07
C ILE A 12 14.73 -4.22 7.58
N GLY A 13 15.56 -5.06 6.96
CA GLY A 13 15.39 -5.46 5.55
C GLY A 13 14.09 -6.23 5.30
N ALA A 14 13.72 -7.14 6.20
CA ALA A 14 12.44 -7.86 6.14
C ALA A 14 11.25 -6.93 6.36
N ILE A 15 11.33 -5.99 7.31
CA ILE A 15 10.29 -4.97 7.53
C ILE A 15 10.13 -4.09 6.28
N MET A 16 11.22 -3.65 5.64
CA MET A 16 11.16 -2.85 4.41
C MET A 16 10.69 -3.66 3.20
N PHE A 17 10.96 -4.97 3.15
CA PHE A 17 10.49 -5.85 2.09
C PHE A 17 9.01 -6.21 2.26
N THR A 18 8.54 -6.40 3.49
CA THR A 18 7.12 -6.62 3.75
C THR A 18 6.32 -5.33 3.64
N LEU A 19 6.81 -4.20 4.17
CA LEU A 19 6.14 -2.90 4.07
C LEU A 19 6.22 -2.33 2.65
N GLY A 20 7.36 -2.51 1.96
CA GLY A 20 7.57 -2.02 0.60
C GLY A 20 6.79 -2.79 -0.48
N ILE A 21 6.29 -3.98 -0.15
CA ILE A 21 5.36 -4.72 -1.02
C ILE A 21 3.90 -4.35 -0.72
N THR A 22 3.53 -4.00 0.52
CA THR A 22 2.19 -3.47 0.79
C THR A 22 1.99 -2.04 0.25
N THR A 23 3.02 -1.19 0.27
CA THR A 23 2.88 0.20 -0.23
C THR A 23 2.81 0.33 -1.75
N MET A 24 3.22 -0.70 -2.49
CA MET A 24 3.15 -0.72 -3.96
C MET A 24 1.79 -1.19 -4.49
N VAL A 25 0.88 -1.63 -3.61
CA VAL A 25 -0.47 -2.10 -3.98
C VAL A 25 -1.50 -0.97 -3.91
N TYR A 26 -1.28 0.08 -3.12
CA TYR A 26 -2.30 1.08 -2.84
C TYR A 26 -2.38 2.27 -3.81
N ALA A 27 -1.72 2.25 -4.97
CA ALA A 27 -1.73 3.38 -5.92
C ALA A 27 -1.32 4.76 -5.35
N LEU A 28 -0.82 4.81 -4.10
CA LEU A 28 -0.39 6.01 -3.39
C LEU A 28 1.13 6.12 -3.46
N ASN A 29 1.60 7.00 -4.32
CA ASN A 29 2.94 7.51 -4.39
C ASN A 29 3.14 8.61 -3.33
N PRO A 30 3.98 8.40 -2.30
CA PRO A 30 4.23 9.38 -1.26
C PRO A 30 4.91 10.67 -1.75
N PHE A 31 5.37 10.71 -3.01
CA PHE A 31 5.95 11.89 -3.64
C PHE A 31 4.97 12.66 -4.53
N ASP A 32 3.76 12.14 -4.72
CA ASP A 32 2.71 12.77 -5.53
C ASP A 32 1.39 12.76 -4.77
N SER A 33 1.09 13.83 -4.02
CA SER A 33 -0.15 13.92 -3.25
C SER A 33 -1.42 13.97 -4.09
N SER A 34 -1.34 14.03 -5.42
CA SER A 34 -2.52 14.09 -6.29
C SER A 34 -3.17 12.74 -6.53
N ASP A 35 -2.42 11.64 -6.40
CA ASP A 35 -2.93 10.29 -6.56
C ASP A 35 -3.93 9.88 -5.49
N ALA A 36 -3.88 10.50 -4.32
CA ALA A 36 -4.81 10.28 -3.23
C ALA A 36 -6.25 10.58 -3.64
N ASN A 37 -6.45 11.54 -4.55
CA ASN A 37 -7.75 11.89 -5.10
C ASN A 37 -8.02 11.26 -6.47
N ALA A 38 -7.11 10.43 -6.99
CA ALA A 38 -7.37 9.69 -8.20
C ALA A 38 -8.25 8.48 -7.89
N ASP A 39 -8.98 8.04 -8.91
CA ASP A 39 -9.80 6.83 -8.92
C ASP A 39 -9.21 5.96 -10.04
N MET A 40 -8.46 4.93 -9.65
CA MET A 40 -7.57 4.22 -10.58
C MET A 40 -8.30 3.10 -11.33
N ASP A 41 -9.33 2.51 -10.75
CA ASP A 41 -10.15 1.46 -11.37
C ASP A 41 -11.52 1.96 -11.88
N GLY A 42 -11.94 3.16 -11.49
CA GLY A 42 -13.13 3.83 -12.00
C GLY A 42 -14.42 3.42 -11.30
N ASP A 43 -14.35 2.88 -10.08
CA ASP A 43 -15.52 2.46 -9.28
C ASP A 43 -16.23 3.64 -8.58
N GLY A 44 -15.58 4.80 -8.55
CA GLY A 44 -16.06 6.03 -7.93
C GLY A 44 -15.54 6.29 -6.52
N LEU A 45 -14.65 5.46 -5.99
CA LEU A 45 -13.86 5.70 -4.80
C LEU A 45 -12.48 6.27 -5.19
N THR A 46 -11.98 7.17 -4.35
CA THR A 46 -10.60 7.63 -4.49
C THR A 46 -9.63 6.67 -3.83
N ASN A 47 -8.39 6.62 -4.32
CA ASN A 47 -7.34 5.75 -3.78
C ASN A 47 -7.14 5.94 -2.25
N VAL A 48 -7.38 7.16 -1.72
CA VAL A 48 -7.29 7.41 -0.28
C VAL A 48 -8.48 6.88 0.51
N GLU A 49 -9.68 6.86 -0.08
CA GLU A 49 -10.87 6.25 0.51
C GLU A 49 -10.69 4.73 0.58
N GLU A 50 -10.20 4.14 -0.50
CA GLU A 50 -9.91 2.71 -0.55
C GLU A 50 -8.78 2.29 0.39
N PHE A 51 -7.71 3.10 0.47
CA PHE A 51 -6.67 2.91 1.46
C PHE A 51 -7.21 2.98 2.90
N SER A 52 -8.17 3.86 3.15
CA SER A 52 -8.82 4.00 4.46
C SER A 52 -9.78 2.84 4.76
N ALA A 53 -10.41 2.26 3.74
CA ALA A 53 -11.26 1.08 3.83
C ALA A 53 -10.46 -0.23 3.90
N GLY A 54 -9.20 -0.21 3.44
CA GLY A 54 -8.36 -1.40 3.30
C GLY A 54 -8.67 -2.20 2.03
N THR A 55 -9.31 -1.59 1.04
CA THR A 55 -9.61 -2.12 -0.29
C THR A 55 -8.44 -1.87 -1.26
N ASP A 56 -8.45 -2.54 -2.42
CA ASP A 56 -7.40 -2.42 -3.45
C ASP A 56 -7.80 -1.43 -4.54
N PRO A 57 -7.10 -0.29 -4.70
CA PRO A 57 -7.42 0.75 -5.67
C PRO A 57 -7.21 0.40 -7.14
N ASN A 58 -6.82 -0.83 -7.43
CA ASN A 58 -6.76 -1.36 -8.79
C ASN A 58 -7.92 -2.33 -9.07
N ASN A 59 -8.86 -2.49 -8.14
CA ASN A 59 -9.92 -3.47 -8.21
C ASN A 59 -11.23 -2.96 -7.60
N ALA A 60 -12.14 -2.60 -8.51
CA ALA A 60 -13.44 -1.98 -8.24
C ALA A 60 -14.33 -2.70 -7.22
N ASP A 61 -14.13 -4.00 -7.00
CA ASP A 61 -14.92 -4.79 -6.04
C ASP A 61 -14.01 -5.70 -5.20
N SER A 62 -12.96 -5.12 -4.63
CA SER A 62 -11.90 -5.87 -3.94
C SER A 62 -12.34 -6.56 -2.65
N ASP A 63 -13.39 -6.07 -1.99
CA ASP A 63 -14.02 -6.72 -0.84
C ASP A 63 -15.31 -7.48 -1.19
N SER A 64 -15.71 -7.48 -2.46
CA SER A 64 -16.88 -8.20 -2.99
C SER A 64 -18.21 -7.76 -2.36
N ASP A 65 -18.34 -6.46 -2.06
CA ASP A 65 -19.55 -5.85 -1.52
C ASP A 65 -20.55 -5.38 -2.61
N GLY A 66 -20.12 -5.36 -3.88
CA GLY A 66 -20.96 -5.15 -5.05
C GLY A 66 -20.85 -3.77 -5.70
N LEU A 67 -19.68 -3.13 -5.61
CA LEU A 67 -19.29 -1.93 -6.35
C LEU A 67 -18.76 -2.22 -7.78
#